data_AF-A0A953TGX7-F1
#
_entry.id   AF-A0A953TGX7-F1
#
_cell.length_a   1.000
_cell.length_b   1.000
_cell.length_c   1.000
_cell.angle_alpha   90.00
_cell.angle_beta   90.00
_cell.angle_gamma   90.00
#
_symmetry.space_group_name_H-M   'P 1'
#
loop_
_entity.id
_entity.type
_entity.pdbx_description
1 polymer ?
#
loop_
_entity_poly.entity_id
_entity_poly.type
_entity_poly.pdbx_seq_one_letter_code
_entity_poly.pdbx_strand_id
1 'polypeptide(L)'
;MTPAFQKLELYRRVFTLNRALTLVVLNCDRLEKLDFFRADALRAWRTTIQLLQSEANSVMIEALQTLEEKESFHLDQLRREWEKQTQDPDDVLLAAEERRREIREQLKELKQTRKRPAKTKRR
;
A
#
# COMPACT_ATOMS: atom_id res chain seq x y z
N MET A 1 4.31 -3.34 -22.77
CA MET A 1 5.24 -2.90 -21.70
C MET A 1 4.96 -3.75 -20.47
N THR A 2 6.00 -4.12 -19.70
CA THR A 2 5.79 -4.80 -18.41
C THR A 2 5.24 -3.82 -17.36
N PRO A 3 4.53 -4.28 -16.31
CA PRO A 3 4.05 -3.43 -15.23
C PRO A 3 5.16 -2.60 -14.57
N ALA A 4 6.32 -3.22 -14.33
CA ALA A 4 7.49 -2.54 -13.79
C ALA A 4 7.99 -1.38 -14.68
N PHE A 5 7.92 -1.55 -16.01
CA PHE A 5 8.33 -0.50 -16.94
C PHE A 5 7.32 0.67 -16.99
N GLN A 6 6.02 0.38 -16.90
CA GLN A 6 4.98 1.41 -16.81
C GLN A 6 5.13 2.23 -15.53
N LYS A 7 5.42 1.56 -14.42
CA LYS A 7 5.67 2.19 -13.12
C LYS A 7 6.90 3.10 -13.13
N LEU A 8 8.03 2.61 -13.65
CA LEU A 8 9.25 3.40 -13.81
C LEU A 8 8.99 4.64 -14.68
N GLU A 9 8.25 4.45 -15.78
CA GLU A 9 7.90 5.56 -16.67
C GLU A 9 7.04 6.60 -15.95
N LEU A 10 6.05 6.17 -15.16
CA LEU A 10 5.23 7.08 -14.36
C LEU A 10 6.06 7.89 -13.37
N TYR A 11 6.95 7.25 -12.60
CA TYR A 11 7.88 7.95 -11.71
C TYR A 11 8.76 8.96 -12.45
N ARG A 12 9.26 8.60 -13.64
CA ARG A 12 10.08 9.49 -14.47
C ARG A 12 9.29 10.70 -14.94
N ARG A 13 8.02 10.52 -15.33
CA ARG A 13 7.14 11.62 -15.75
C ARG A 13 6.81 12.55 -14.60
N VAL A 14 6.48 11.99 -13.42
CA VAL A 14 6.27 12.75 -12.17
C VAL A 14 7.48 13.60 -11.83
N PHE A 15 8.67 12.99 -11.86
CA PHE A 15 9.93 13.70 -11.60
C PHE A 15 10.15 14.85 -12.58
N THR A 16 9.89 14.60 -13.88
CA THR A 16 10.08 15.61 -14.93
C THR A 16 9.11 16.79 -14.75
N LEU A 17 7.84 16.52 -14.43
CA LEU A 17 6.84 17.55 -14.15
C LEU A 17 7.25 18.40 -12.95
N ASN A 18 7.60 17.76 -11.84
CA ASN A 18 8.04 18.44 -10.62
C ASN A 18 9.26 19.34 -10.89
N ARG A 19 10.26 18.81 -11.59
CA ARG A 19 11.45 19.58 -11.96
C ARG A 19 11.10 20.79 -12.81
N ALA A 20 10.19 20.64 -13.78
CA ALA A 20 9.76 21.75 -14.63
C ALA A 20 9.06 22.84 -13.80
N LEU A 21 8.11 22.49 -12.93
CA LEU A 21 7.39 23.44 -12.08
C LEU A 21 8.34 24.17 -11.10
N THR A 22 9.30 23.45 -10.50
CA THR A 22 10.34 24.04 -9.66
C THR A 22 11.19 25.05 -10.43
N LEU A 23 11.52 24.79 -11.70
CA LEU A 23 12.26 25.74 -12.52
C LEU A 23 11.45 27.01 -12.80
N VAL A 24 10.13 26.91 -13.02
CA VAL A 24 9.27 28.08 -13.20
C VAL A 24 9.25 28.93 -11.94
N VAL A 25 9.08 28.31 -10.76
CA VAL A 25 9.14 29.01 -9.46
C VAL A 25 10.48 29.74 -9.27
N LEU A 26 11.60 29.08 -9.55
CA LEU A 26 12.93 29.68 -9.46
C LEU A 26 13.09 30.86 -10.44
N ASN A 27 12.47 30.79 -11.61
CA ASN A 27 12.49 31.91 -12.55
C ASN A 27 11.63 33.07 -12.07
N CYS A 28 10.50 32.82 -11.37
CA CYS A 28 9.76 33.88 -10.69
C CYS A 28 10.64 34.60 -9.64
N ASP A 29 11.41 33.86 -8.84
CA ASP A 29 12.40 34.44 -7.89
C ASP A 29 13.44 35.33 -8.58
N ARG A 30 13.91 34.91 -9.75
CA ARG A 30 14.90 35.67 -10.51
C ARG A 30 14.30 36.92 -11.14
N LEU A 31 13.07 36.83 -11.64
CA LEU A 31 12.35 37.97 -12.20
C LEU A 31 12.01 39.02 -11.14
N GLU A 32 11.76 38.59 -9.90
CA GLU A 32 11.52 39.49 -8.77
C GLU A 32 12.72 40.40 -8.50
N LYS A 33 13.95 39.88 -8.69
CA LYS A 33 15.20 40.65 -8.50
C LYS A 33 15.46 41.70 -9.59
N LEU A 34 14.72 41.67 -10.69
CA LEU A 34 14.91 42.61 -11.80
C LEU A 34 14.05 43.87 -11.66
N ASP A 35 13.19 43.96 -10.63
CA ASP A 35 12.23 45.05 -10.38
C ASP A 35 11.33 45.43 -11.57
N PHE A 36 11.31 44.60 -12.63
CA PHE A 36 10.54 44.84 -13.85
C PHE A 36 9.07 44.44 -13.70
N PHE A 37 8.80 43.44 -12.85
CA PHE A 37 7.46 42.93 -12.59
C PHE A 37 6.98 43.35 -11.20
N ARG A 38 5.66 43.51 -11.05
CA ARG A 38 5.05 43.71 -9.73
C ARG A 38 5.28 42.47 -8.86
N ALA A 39 5.89 42.66 -7.68
CA ALA A 39 6.17 41.58 -6.73
C ALA A 39 4.91 40.76 -6.38
N ASP A 40 3.75 41.41 -6.20
CA ASP A 40 2.48 40.73 -5.92
C ASP A 40 2.06 39.76 -7.02
N ALA A 41 2.30 40.13 -8.30
CA ALA A 41 1.95 39.29 -9.43
C ALA A 41 2.85 38.04 -9.51
N LEU A 42 4.16 38.22 -9.30
CA LEU A 42 5.12 37.10 -9.25
C LEU A 42 4.85 36.17 -8.06
N ARG A 43 4.47 36.73 -6.91
CA ARG A 43 4.05 35.94 -5.74
C ARG A 43 2.78 35.16 -6.03
N ALA A 44 1.77 35.77 -6.66
CA ALA A 44 0.55 35.07 -7.05
C ALA A 44 0.83 33.91 -8.00
N TRP A 45 1.63 34.13 -9.05
CA TRP A 45 2.02 33.07 -9.99
C TRP A 45 2.74 31.92 -9.30
N ARG A 46 3.68 32.23 -8.39
CA ARG A 46 4.40 31.24 -7.60
C ARG A 46 3.44 30.37 -6.79
N THR A 47 2.53 30.99 -6.05
CA THR A 47 1.52 30.28 -5.25
C THR A 47 0.67 29.37 -6.13
N THR A 48 0.22 29.85 -7.29
CA THR A 48 -0.57 29.05 -8.23
C THR A 48 0.22 27.85 -8.77
N ILE A 49 1.49 28.04 -9.14
CA ILE A 49 2.34 26.95 -9.64
C ILE A 49 2.61 25.90 -8.55
N GLN A 50 2.86 26.34 -7.33
CA GLN A 50 3.08 25.45 -6.19
C GLN A 50 1.81 24.69 -5.81
N LEU A 51 0.65 25.33 -5.89
CA LEU A 51 -0.64 24.66 -5.70
C LEU A 51 -0.84 23.57 -6.76
N LEU A 52 -0.64 23.90 -8.03
CA LEU A 52 -0.73 22.94 -9.14
C LEU A 52 0.24 21.77 -8.95
N GLN A 53 1.47 22.04 -8.49
CA GLN A 53 2.45 21.01 -8.18
C GLN A 53 1.93 20.07 -7.07
N SER A 54 1.35 20.63 -6.01
CA SER A 54 0.80 19.87 -4.89
C SER A 54 -0.38 18.99 -5.34
N GLU A 55 -1.31 19.56 -6.10
CA GLU A 55 -2.49 18.83 -6.61
C GLU A 55 -2.09 17.70 -7.54
N ALA A 56 -1.20 17.97 -8.51
CA ALA A 56 -0.69 16.95 -9.42
C ALA A 56 0.01 15.81 -8.64
N ASN A 57 0.84 16.15 -7.65
CA ASN A 57 1.52 15.15 -6.84
C ASN A 57 0.56 14.28 -6.03
N SER A 58 -0.51 14.86 -5.44
CA SER A 58 -1.52 14.10 -4.70
C SER A 58 -2.17 13.04 -5.59
N VAL A 59 -2.68 13.44 -6.75
CA VAL A 59 -3.34 12.54 -7.70
C VAL A 59 -2.39 11.44 -8.18
N MET A 60 -1.13 11.78 -8.45
CA MET A 60 -0.14 10.81 -8.91
C MET A 60 0.26 9.81 -7.82
N ILE A 61 0.40 10.25 -6.56
CA ILE A 61 0.72 9.37 -5.43
C ILE A 61 -0.41 8.37 -5.20
N GLU A 62 -1.67 8.79 -5.25
CA GLU A 62 -2.83 7.90 -5.11
C GLU A 62 -2.87 6.83 -6.22
N ALA A 63 -2.59 7.23 -7.46
CA ALA A 63 -2.52 6.30 -8.58
C ALA A 63 -1.36 5.30 -8.44
N LEU A 64 -0.18 5.76 -7.99
CA LEU A 64 0.97 4.90 -7.73
C LEU A 64 0.72 3.92 -6.60
N GLN A 65 0.11 4.39 -5.51
CA GLN A 65 -0.25 3.56 -4.36
C GLN A 65 -1.14 2.39 -4.79
N THR A 66 -2.15 2.66 -5.63
CA THR A 66 -3.05 1.62 -6.17
C THR A 66 -2.30 0.59 -7.02
N LEU A 67 -1.28 1.00 -7.77
CA LEU A 67 -0.46 0.09 -8.58
C LEU A 67 0.45 -0.78 -7.71
N GLU A 68 1.10 -0.18 -6.71
CA GLU A 68 1.98 -0.88 -5.76
C GLU A 68 1.19 -1.91 -4.93
N GLU A 69 -0.03 -1.58 -4.49
CA GLU A 69 -0.88 -2.52 -3.76
C GLU A 69 -1.24 -3.75 -4.60
N LYS A 70 -1.57 -3.56 -5.88
CA LYS A 70 -1.87 -4.67 -6.80
C LYS A 70 -0.64 -5.55 -7.04
N GLU A 71 0.52 -4.93 -7.25
CA GLU A 71 1.77 -5.65 -7.46
C GLU A 71 2.19 -6.42 -6.21
N SER A 72 2.11 -5.77 -5.04
CA SER A 72 2.38 -6.39 -3.74
C SER A 72 1.49 -7.61 -3.49
N PHE A 73 0.18 -7.49 -3.75
CA PHE A 73 -0.75 -8.60 -3.62
C PHE A 73 -0.39 -9.77 -4.54
N HIS A 74 -0.05 -9.49 -5.80
CA HIS A 74 0.35 -10.53 -6.75
C HIS A 74 1.66 -11.23 -6.33
N LEU A 75 2.66 -10.46 -5.89
CA LEU A 75 3.94 -11.01 -5.44
C LEU A 75 3.80 -11.80 -4.14
N ASP A 76 2.92 -11.40 -3.23
CA ASP A 76 2.61 -12.15 -2.02
C ASP A 76 1.99 -13.52 -2.35
N GLN A 77 1.10 -13.58 -3.35
CA GLN A 77 0.54 -14.86 -3.82
C GLN A 77 1.63 -15.78 -4.38
N LEU A 78 2.47 -15.27 -5.28
CA LEU A 78 3.58 -16.04 -5.86
C LEU A 78 4.56 -16.52 -4.79
N ARG A 79 4.86 -15.67 -3.81
CA ARG A 79 5.71 -16.02 -2.67
C ARG A 79 5.10 -17.16 -1.85
N ARG A 80 3.82 -17.09 -1.50
CA ARG A 80 3.13 -18.16 -0.76
C ARG A 80 3.08 -19.47 -1.53
N GLU A 81 2.91 -19.41 -2.85
CA GLU A 81 2.96 -20.59 -3.71
C GLU A 81 4.34 -21.22 -3.71
N TRP A 82 5.39 -20.41 -3.82
CA TRP A 82 6.75 -20.87 -3.73
C TRP A 82 7.06 -21.47 -2.35
N GLU A 83 6.71 -20.78 -1.27
CA GLU A 83 6.89 -21.27 0.11
C GLU A 83 6.22 -22.62 0.34
N LYS A 84 5.02 -22.85 -0.22
CA LYS A 84 4.35 -24.16 -0.19
C LYS A 84 5.10 -25.24 -0.96
N GLN A 85 5.73 -24.90 -2.09
CA GLN A 85 6.49 -25.85 -2.90
C GLN A 85 7.82 -26.24 -2.27
N THR A 86 8.44 -25.29 -1.55
CA THR A 86 9.70 -25.51 -0.82
C THR A 86 9.50 -25.95 0.64
N GLN A 87 8.26 -26.12 1.08
CA GLN A 87 7.96 -26.56 2.44
C GLN A 87 8.47 -27.99 2.63
N ASP A 88 9.27 -28.20 3.66
CA ASP A 88 9.83 -29.51 3.97
C ASP A 88 8.67 -30.48 4.29
N PRO A 89 8.59 -31.68 3.69
CA PRO A 89 7.54 -32.66 3.99
C PRO A 89 7.35 -32.93 5.49
N ASP A 90 8.40 -32.82 6.31
CA ASP A 90 8.31 -32.99 7.76
C ASP A 90 7.52 -31.85 8.45
N ASP A 91 7.57 -30.63 7.95
CA ASP A 91 6.78 -29.49 8.47
C ASP A 91 5.28 -29.68 8.19
N VAL A 92 4.93 -30.27 7.05
CA VAL A 92 3.54 -30.58 6.69
C VAL A 92 2.98 -31.69 7.58
N LEU A 93 3.81 -32.67 7.95
CA LEU A 93 3.43 -33.76 8.84
C LEU A 93 3.20 -33.26 10.27
N LEU A 94 4.09 -32.43 10.79
CA LEU A 94 3.94 -31.80 12.11
C LEU A 94 2.65 -30.95 12.18
N ALA A 95 2.39 -30.12 11.16
CA ALA A 95 1.16 -29.32 11.09
C ALA A 95 -0.11 -30.19 11.01
N ALA A 96 -0.07 -31.32 10.30
CA ALA A 96 -1.19 -32.25 10.22
C ALA A 96 -1.46 -32.96 11.56
N GLU A 97 -0.42 -33.30 12.33
CA GLU A 97 -0.56 -33.90 13.65
C GLU A 97 -1.12 -32.91 14.68
N GLU A 98 -0.65 -31.67 14.67
CA GLU A 98 -1.18 -30.59 15.51
C GLU A 98 -2.67 -30.35 15.23
N ARG A 99 -3.06 -30.26 13.95
CA ARG A 99 -4.47 -30.11 13.56
C ARG A 99 -5.33 -31.28 14.03
N ARG A 100 -4.82 -32.51 13.97
CA ARG A 100 -5.50 -33.71 14.48
C ARG A 100 -5.62 -33.74 16.01
N ARG A 101 -4.71 -33.07 16.74
CA ARG A 101 -4.83 -32.90 18.21
C ARG A 101 -5.90 -31.87 18.54
N GLU A 102 -5.89 -30.71 17.89
CA GLU A 102 -6.90 -29.66 18.09
C GLU A 102 -8.33 -30.18 17.86
N ILE A 103 -8.57 -30.89 16.75
CA ILE A 103 -9.89 -31.47 16.45
C ILE A 103 -10.33 -32.46 17.53
N ARG A 104 -9.39 -33.27 18.05
CA ARG A 104 -9.67 -34.23 19.13
C ARG A 104 -10.00 -33.54 20.43
N GLU A 105 -9.34 -32.44 20.76
CA GLU A 105 -9.62 -31.64 21.94
C GLU A 105 -10.98 -30.94 21.84
N GLN A 106 -11.28 -30.30 20.71
CA GLN A 106 -12.60 -29.70 20.43
C GLN A 106 -13.74 -30.74 20.53
N LEU A 107 -13.54 -31.95 20.00
CA LEU A 107 -14.52 -33.04 20.11
C LEU A 107 -14.71 -33.52 21.56
N LYS A 108 -13.66 -33.51 22.38
CA LYS A 108 -13.76 -33.84 23.81
C LYS A 108 -14.52 -32.77 24.59
N GLU A 109 -14.26 -31.50 24.33
CA GLU A 109 -14.99 -30.38 24.95
C GLU A 109 -16.47 -30.36 24.58
N LEU A 110 -16.79 -30.60 23.30
CA LEU A 110 -18.17 -30.71 22.82
C LEU A 110 -18.92 -31.89 23.46
N LYS A 111 -18.23 -33.01 23.73
CA LYS A 111 -18.82 -34.15 24.45
C LYS A 111 -19.00 -33.88 25.95
N GLN A 112 -18.12 -33.11 26.58
CA GLN A 112 -18.26 -32.74 27.99
C GLN A 112 -19.39 -31.73 28.23
N THR A 113 -19.54 -30.75 27.33
CA THR A 113 -20.64 -29.76 27.38
C THR A 113 -22.01 -30.42 27.16
N ARG A 114 -22.12 -31.39 26.24
CA ARG A 114 -23.36 -32.17 26.04
C ARG A 114 -23.74 -33.10 27.21
N LYS A 115 -22.79 -33.48 28.07
CA LYS A 115 -23.03 -34.36 29.23
C LYS A 115 -23.37 -33.62 30.52
N ARG A 116 -23.36 -32.28 30.55
CA ARG A 116 -23.84 -31.51 31.71
C ARG A 116 -25.37 -31.38 31.63
N PRO A 117 -26.16 -32.08 32.46
CA PRO A 117 -27.59 -31.84 32.51
C PRO A 117 -27.82 -30.40 32.98
N ALA A 118 -28.72 -29.68 32.30
CA ALA A 118 -29.23 -28.41 32.77
C ALA A 118 -29.77 -28.62 34.18
N LYS A 119 -29.09 -28.06 35.19
CA LYS A 119 -29.61 -28.04 36.55
C LYS A 119 -30.88 -27.20 36.54
N THR A 120 -32.01 -27.89 36.48
CA THR A 120 -33.36 -27.37 36.65
C THR A 120 -33.41 -26.56 37.94
N LYS A 121 -33.44 -25.23 37.83
CA LYS A 121 -33.83 -24.36 38.94
C LYS A 121 -35.32 -24.59 39.19
N ARG A 122 -35.64 -25.27 40.29
CA ARG A 122 -36.98 -25.28 40.88
C ARG A 122 -36.89 -24.71 42.30
N ARG A 123 -37.53 -23.55 42.46
CA ARG A 123 -38.14 -22.93 43.64
C ARG A 123 -37.70 -21.48 43.83
#